data_AF-A0A1F4DTW5-F1
#
_entry.id   AF-A0A1F4DTW5-F1
#
_cell.length_a   1.000
_cell.length_b   1.000
_cell.length_c   1.000
_cell.angle_alpha   90.00
_cell.angle_beta   90.00
_cell.angle_gamma   90.00
#
_symmetry.space_group_name_H-M   'P 1'
#
loop_
_entity.id
_entity.type
_entity.pdbx_description
1 polymer ?
#
loop_
_entity_poly.entity_id
_entity_poly.type
_entity_poly.pdbx_seq_one_letter_code
_entity_poly.pdbx_strand_id
1 'polypeptide(L)'
;MAEPGLPKDFFEFMQKMWNPLSFPIPGMFTPTVSVEEIEQKISELKTVETWLTMNLGFVQMTIKTLEMQKAALESLAGTASKNQPEDKK
;
A
#
# COMPACT_ATOMS: atom_id res chain seq x y z
N MET A 1 -9.11 25.06 -37.31
CA MET A 1 -8.84 25.42 -35.90
C MET A 1 -9.18 24.18 -35.08
N ALA A 2 -8.20 23.53 -34.46
CA ALA A 2 -8.44 22.34 -33.64
C ALA A 2 -8.52 22.79 -32.18
N GLU A 3 -9.70 22.68 -31.60
CA GLU A 3 -9.91 22.96 -30.18
C GLU A 3 -9.25 21.84 -29.35
N PRO A 4 -8.42 22.16 -28.33
CA PRO A 4 -7.83 21.18 -27.43
C PRO A 4 -8.90 20.74 -26.41
N GLY A 5 -9.73 19.79 -26.81
CA GLY A 5 -10.74 19.16 -25.94
C GLY A 5 -10.09 18.25 -24.91
N LEU A 6 -9.83 18.78 -23.71
CA LEU A 6 -9.67 18.00 -22.48
C LEU A 6 -10.89 17.06 -22.31
N PRO A 7 -10.68 15.82 -21.80
CA PRO A 7 -10.82 14.63 -22.62
C PRO A 7 -12.10 13.89 -22.26
N LYS A 8 -13.02 13.76 -23.23
CA LYS A 8 -14.12 12.78 -23.13
C LYS A 8 -13.59 11.38 -22.82
N ASP A 9 -12.41 11.05 -23.37
CA ASP A 9 -11.69 9.80 -23.15
C ASP A 9 -11.36 9.51 -21.68
N PHE A 10 -11.05 10.54 -20.88
CA PHE A 10 -10.76 10.38 -19.45
C PHE A 10 -12.04 10.08 -18.66
N PHE A 11 -13.11 10.79 -18.98
CA PHE A 11 -14.41 10.57 -18.37
C PHE A 11 -14.97 9.18 -18.71
N GLU A 12 -14.85 8.74 -19.97
CA GLU A 12 -15.25 7.40 -20.41
C GLU A 12 -14.42 6.29 -19.74
N PHE A 13 -13.12 6.50 -19.57
CA PHE A 13 -12.27 5.56 -18.83
C PHE A 13 -12.73 5.40 -17.37
N MET A 14 -12.98 6.51 -16.67
CA MET A 14 -13.45 6.50 -15.29
C MET A 14 -14.83 5.84 -15.17
N GLN A 15 -15.73 6.13 -16.11
CA GLN A 15 -17.05 5.53 -16.17
C GLN A 15 -16.97 4.01 -16.38
N LYS A 16 -16.07 3.54 -17.25
CA LYS A 16 -15.84 2.12 -17.51
C LYS A 16 -15.22 1.38 -16.32
N MET A 17 -14.38 2.06 -15.54
CA MET A 17 -13.81 1.55 -14.29
C MET A 17 -14.89 1.40 -13.19
N TRP A 18 -15.81 2.35 -13.12
CA TRP A 18 -16.87 2.37 -12.10
C TRP A 18 -18.07 1.48 -12.46
N ASN A 19 -18.38 1.33 -13.75
CA ASN A 19 -19.53 0.54 -14.21
C ASN A 19 -19.19 -0.29 -15.48
N PRO A 20 -18.46 -1.41 -15.33
CA PRO A 20 -17.92 -2.18 -16.46
C PRO A 20 -19.00 -2.86 -17.33
N LEU A 21 -20.27 -2.89 -16.92
CA LEU A 21 -21.33 -3.64 -17.59
C LEU A 21 -22.42 -2.78 -18.24
N SER A 22 -22.30 -1.45 -18.23
CA SER A 22 -23.21 -0.51 -18.94
C SER A 22 -24.71 -0.67 -18.63
N PHE A 23 -25.08 -1.40 -17.58
CA PHE A 23 -26.47 -1.53 -17.18
C PHE A 23 -26.87 -0.26 -16.42
N PRO A 24 -27.96 0.43 -16.83
CA PRO A 24 -28.60 1.35 -15.91
C PRO A 24 -29.09 0.50 -14.75
N ILE A 25 -28.46 0.62 -13.58
CA ILE A 25 -28.97 0.00 -12.36
C ILE A 25 -30.05 0.95 -11.85
N PRO A 26 -31.36 0.68 -12.02
CA PRO A 26 -32.39 1.43 -11.32
C PRO A 26 -32.13 1.28 -9.82
N GLY A 27 -31.80 2.39 -9.14
CA GLY A 27 -31.26 2.39 -7.78
C GLY A 27 -29.77 2.73 -7.68
N MET A 28 -29.07 2.94 -8.79
CA MET A 28 -27.86 3.77 -8.81
C MET A 28 -28.31 5.18 -8.47
N PHE A 29 -28.18 5.48 -7.18
CA PHE A 29 -28.50 6.72 -6.51
C PHE A 29 -28.42 7.90 -7.48
N THR A 30 -29.55 8.57 -7.71
CA THR A 30 -29.48 10.01 -7.95
C THR A 30 -28.49 10.55 -6.91
N PRO A 31 -27.40 11.24 -7.29
CA PRO A 31 -26.44 11.74 -6.32
C PRO A 31 -27.10 12.87 -5.53
N THR A 32 -27.91 12.49 -4.56
CA THR A 32 -28.15 13.22 -3.33
C THR A 32 -27.08 12.80 -2.32
N VAL A 33 -25.85 12.48 -2.78
CA VAL A 33 -24.70 12.37 -1.89
C VAL A 33 -24.58 13.74 -1.27
N SER A 34 -25.14 13.89 -0.08
CA SER A 34 -24.92 15.06 0.71
C SER A 34 -23.41 15.17 0.87
N VAL A 35 -22.89 16.39 0.79
CA VAL A 35 -21.45 16.63 1.04
C VAL A 35 -21.04 16.02 2.39
N GLU A 36 -21.98 15.97 3.34
CA GLU A 36 -21.85 15.33 4.64
C GLU A 36 -21.57 13.82 4.58
N GLU A 37 -22.31 13.05 3.77
CA GLU A 37 -22.06 11.61 3.60
C GLU A 37 -20.69 11.33 2.99
N ILE A 38 -20.26 12.16 2.02
CA ILE A 38 -18.92 12.07 1.42
C ILE A 38 -17.86 12.37 2.48
N GLU A 39 -18.05 13.41 3.29
CA GLU A 39 -17.11 13.77 4.35
C GLU A 39 -17.02 12.67 5.43
N GLN A 40 -18.14 12.04 5.78
CA GLN A 40 -18.16 10.89 6.69
C GLN A 40 -17.37 9.72 6.10
N LYS A 41 -17.58 9.38 4.82
CA LYS A 41 -16.83 8.30 4.15
C LYS A 41 -15.34 8.60 4.07
N ILE A 42 -14.95 9.85 3.81
CA ILE A 42 -13.55 10.28 3.85
C ILE A 42 -12.96 10.06 5.25
N SER A 43 -13.67 10.44 6.32
CA SER A 43 -13.22 10.28 7.70
C SER A 43 -13.04 8.80 8.10
N GLU A 44 -14.00 7.96 7.73
CA GLU A 44 -13.92 6.50 7.92
C GLU A 44 -12.68 5.92 7.22
N LEU A 45 -12.45 6.29 5.95
CA LEU A 45 -11.30 5.81 5.18
C LEU A 45 -9.95 6.32 5.72
N LYS A 46 -9.87 7.56 6.22
CA LYS A 46 -8.66 8.08 6.89
C LYS A 46 -8.30 7.30 8.15
N THR A 47 -9.31 6.84 8.88
CA THR A 47 -9.10 5.99 10.06
C THR A 47 -8.52 4.63 9.65
N VAL A 48 -9.06 4.03 8.59
CA VAL A 48 -8.52 2.78 8.01
C VAL A 48 -7.09 2.98 7.50
N GLU A 49 -6.83 4.07 6.79
CA GLU A 49 -5.49 4.44 6.32
C GLU A 49 -4.47 4.56 7.47
N THR A 50 -4.86 5.22 8.56
CA THR A 50 -4.03 5.36 9.77
C THR A 50 -3.69 3.99 10.35
N TRP A 51 -4.67 3.09 10.47
CA TRP A 51 -4.45 1.73 10.96
C TRP A 51 -3.53 0.92 10.03
N LEU A 52 -3.71 1.01 8.72
CA LEU A 52 -2.86 0.33 7.75
C LEU A 52 -1.42 0.85 7.80
N THR A 53 -1.23 2.15 8.00
CA THR A 53 0.10 2.76 8.16
C THR A 53 0.81 2.24 9.41
N MET A 54 0.08 2.09 10.53
CA MET A 54 0.62 1.46 11.73
C MET A 54 1.05 0.01 11.48
N ASN A 55 0.22 -0.79 10.80
CA ASN A 55 0.54 -2.17 10.45
C ASN A 55 1.80 -2.26 9.58
N LEU A 56 1.91 -1.39 8.57
CA LEU A 56 3.10 -1.29 7.75
C LEU A 56 4.34 -1.01 8.60
N GLY A 57 4.25 -0.06 9.54
CA GLY A 57 5.33 0.26 10.47
C GLY A 57 5.77 -0.94 11.32
N PHE A 58 4.81 -1.71 11.86
CA PHE A 58 5.11 -2.91 12.65
C PHE A 58 5.81 -4.00 11.83
N VAL A 59 5.35 -4.24 10.60
CA VAL A 59 5.98 -5.21 9.69
C VAL A 59 7.40 -4.77 9.36
N GLN A 60 7.61 -3.51 9.00
CA GLN A 60 8.94 -2.96 8.71
C GLN A 60 9.89 -3.06 9.91
N MET A 61 9.40 -2.77 11.12
CA MET A 61 10.19 -2.90 12.34
C MET A 61 10.60 -4.37 12.59
N THR A 62 9.65 -5.30 12.44
CA THR A 62 9.92 -6.74 12.61
C THR A 62 10.98 -7.23 11.62
N ILE A 63 10.88 -6.82 10.36
CA ILE A 63 11.89 -7.14 9.34
C ILE A 63 13.27 -6.62 9.75
N LYS A 64 13.38 -5.34 10.13
CA LYS A 64 14.66 -4.75 10.55
C LYS A 64 15.26 -5.49 11.75
N THR A 65 14.44 -5.87 12.73
CA THR A 65 14.91 -6.65 13.89
C THR A 65 15.45 -8.02 13.46
N LEU A 66 14.76 -8.72 12.55
CA LEU A 66 15.24 -10.01 12.02
C LEU A 66 16.53 -9.87 11.21
N GLU A 67 16.66 -8.80 10.42
CA GLU A 67 17.89 -8.50 9.68
C GLU A 67 19.08 -8.25 10.62
N MET A 68 18.86 -7.50 11.71
CA MET A 68 19.88 -7.30 12.75
C MET A 68 20.26 -8.61 13.45
N GLN A 69 19.28 -9.46 13.77
CA GLN A 69 19.54 -10.78 14.36
C GLN A 69 20.35 -11.67 13.42
N LYS A 70 20.02 -11.69 12.13
CA LYS A 70 20.77 -12.41 11.10
C LYS A 70 22.22 -11.94 11.02
N ALA A 71 22.44 -10.63 10.91
CA ALA A 71 23.78 -10.05 10.85
C ALA A 71 24.63 -10.38 12.10
N ALA A 72 24.01 -10.37 13.28
CA ALA A 72 24.67 -10.76 14.53
C ALA A 72 25.09 -12.24 14.50
N LEU A 73 24.23 -13.15 14.04
CA LEU A 73 24.55 -14.58 13.91
C LEU A 73 25.67 -14.83 12.88
N GLU A 74 25.66 -14.15 11.74
CA GLU A 74 26.72 -14.24 10.73
C GLU A 74 28.08 -13.77 11.27
N SER A 75 28.08 -12.70 12.08
CA SER A 75 29.29 -12.23 12.77
C SER A 75 29.83 -13.26 13.77
N LEU A 76 28.96 -13.91 14.53
CA LEU A 76 29.34 -14.99 15.46
C LEU A 76 29.85 -16.23 14.72
N ALA A 77 29.22 -16.62 13.62
CA ALA A 77 29.69 -17.73 12.79
C ALA A 77 31.07 -17.44 12.17
N GLY A 78 31.28 -16.22 11.67
CA GLY A 78 32.56 -15.79 11.11
C GLY A 78 33.69 -15.74 12.14
N THR A 79 33.40 -15.36 13.38
CA THR A 79 34.39 -15.38 14.48
C THR A 79 34.67 -16.80 14.98
N ALA A 80 33.65 -17.66 15.09
CA ALA A 80 33.82 -19.07 15.42
C ALA A 80 34.69 -19.81 14.38
N SER A 81 34.51 -19.53 13.08
CA SER A 81 35.33 -20.12 12.02
C SER A 81 36.78 -19.60 11.99
N LYS A 82 37.08 -18.45 12.61
CA LYS A 82 38.42 -17.86 12.63
C LYS A 82 39.29 -18.32 13.81
N ASN A 83 38.73 -19.11 14.74
CA ASN A 83 39.42 -19.62 15.92
C ASN A 83 39.96 -21.06 15.76
N GLN A 84 40.11 -21.57 14.53
CA GLN A 84 40.85 -22.81 14.33
C GLN A 84 42.35 -22.52 14.54
N PRO A 85 43.01 -23.12 15.55
CA PRO A 85 44.44 -22.92 15.72
C PRO A 85 45.12 -23.53 14.50
N GLU A 86 45.85 -22.71 13.76
CA GLU A 86 46.80 -23.13 12.74
C GLU A 86 47.76 -24.12 13.41
N ASP A 87 47.53 -25.41 13.23
CA ASP A 87 48.42 -26.48 13.68
C ASP A 87 49.75 -26.30 12.93
N LYS A 88 50.67 -25.58 13.58
CA LYS A 88 52.06 -25.48 13.15
C LYS A 88 52.68 -26.86 13.26
N LYS A 89 52.93 -27.49 12.11
CA LYS A 89 53.80 -28.66 11.99
C LYS A 89 54.88 -28.40 10.96
#